data_AF-A0A2G5HXN6-F1
#
_entry.id   AF-A0A2G5HXN6-F1
#
_cell.length_a   1.000
_cell.length_b   1.000
_cell.length_c   1.000
_cell.angle_alpha   90.00
_cell.angle_beta   90.00
_cell.angle_gamma   90.00
#
_symmetry.space_group_name_H-M   'P 1'
#
loop_
_entity.id
_entity.type
_entity.pdbx_description
1 polymer ?
#
loop_
_entity_poly.entity_id
_entity_poly.type
_entity_poly.pdbx_seq_one_letter_code
_entity_poly.pdbx_strand_id
1 'polypeptide(L)'
;MSCIIVVHVIHSASDGKSEFGPLLAGEATIPVSGLGSNINNPSPEAPWAIFIGGGFAASEINEMYGSSLALQTVPWLYPPTTARANGTVVPPTAMIVERVKAIFREHGLVPGNGTKPAGGIWSF
;
A
#
# COMPACT_ATOMS: atom_id res chain seq x y z
N MET A 1 -1.53 21.49 1.43
CA MET A 1 -0.58 21.08 0.38
C MET A 1 -0.84 19.59 0.14
N SER A 2 -1.51 19.25 -0.95
CA SER A 2 -2.01 17.90 -1.22
C SER A 2 -1.15 17.27 -2.30
N CYS A 3 -0.37 16.24 -1.97
CA CYS A 3 -0.04 15.18 -2.92
C CYS A 3 0.51 13.96 -2.18
N ILE A 4 -0.33 12.95 -1.92
CA ILE A 4 0.17 11.60 -1.66
C ILE A 4 0.18 10.92 -3.02
N ILE A 5 1.36 10.71 -3.63
CA ILE A 5 1.46 9.78 -4.76
C ILE A 5 2.78 9.03 -4.72
N VAL A 6 2.70 7.77 -4.31
CA VAL A 6 3.55 6.73 -4.89
C VAL A 6 2.62 5.58 -5.28
N VAL A 7 2.46 5.36 -6.58
CA VAL A 7 1.83 4.16 -7.13
C VAL A 7 2.98 3.26 -7.54
N HIS A 8 3.04 2.07 -6.95
CA HIS A 8 4.06 1.06 -7.17
C HIS A 8 3.34 -0.28 -7.21
N VAL A 9 3.17 -0.85 -8.40
CA VAL A 9 2.31 -2.03 -8.61
C VAL A 9 3.15 -3.29 -8.54
N ILE A 10 2.84 -4.17 -7.60
CA ILE A 10 3.45 -5.50 -7.47
C ILE A 10 2.52 -6.58 -8.04
N HIS A 11 3.07 -7.66 -8.58
CA HIS A 11 2.29 -8.76 -9.15
C HIS A 11 2.25 -10.02 -8.28
N SER A 12 3.20 -10.18 -7.34
CA SER A 12 3.27 -11.33 -6.47
C SER A 12 3.80 -10.99 -5.07
N ALA A 13 3.63 -11.93 -4.14
CA ALA A 13 4.19 -11.79 -2.79
C ALA A 13 5.73 -11.74 -2.80
N SER A 14 6.36 -12.46 -3.74
CA SER A 14 7.81 -12.42 -3.92
C SER A 14 8.29 -11.04 -4.34
N ASP A 15 7.61 -10.43 -5.32
CA ASP A 15 7.92 -9.07 -5.79
C ASP A 15 7.78 -8.08 -4.64
N GLY A 16 6.66 -8.13 -3.90
CA GLY A 16 6.42 -7.28 -2.74
C GLY A 16 7.54 -7.34 -1.69
N LYS A 17 8.07 -8.53 -1.38
CA LYS A 17 9.19 -8.68 -0.44
C LYS A 17 10.47 -8.01 -0.94
N SER A 18 10.74 -8.08 -2.24
CA SER A 18 11.95 -7.50 -2.83
C SER A 18 11.84 -6.00 -3.10
N GLU A 19 10.64 -5.52 -3.47
CA GLU A 19 10.42 -4.17 -3.97
C GLU A 19 10.02 -3.18 -2.86
N PHE A 20 9.29 -3.63 -1.83
CA PHE A 20 8.86 -2.73 -0.75
C PHE A 20 9.98 -2.26 0.17
N GLY A 21 11.06 -3.03 0.33
CA GLY A 21 12.19 -2.63 1.16
C GLY A 21 12.80 -1.30 0.70
N PRO A 22 13.33 -1.22 -0.53
CA PRO A 22 13.83 0.02 -1.13
C PRO A 22 12.78 1.14 -1.13
N LEU A 23 11.52 0.83 -1.48
CA LEU A 23 10.44 1.83 -1.50
C LEU A 23 10.21 2.47 -0.12
N LEU A 24 10.20 1.66 0.95
CA LEU A 24 10.02 2.13 2.33
C LEU A 24 11.26 2.82 2.89
N ALA A 25 12.44 2.61 2.31
CA ALA A 25 13.63 3.40 2.58
C ALA A 25 13.62 4.77 1.86
N GLY A 26 12.62 5.04 1.00
CA GLY A 26 12.59 6.24 0.17
C GLY A 26 13.56 6.18 -1.01
N GLU A 27 13.95 4.98 -1.43
CA GLU A 27 14.83 4.79 -2.59
C GLU A 27 14.03 4.83 -3.90
N ALA A 28 14.70 5.27 -4.96
CA ALA A 28 14.17 5.25 -6.31
C ALA A 28 14.00 3.79 -6.77
N THR A 29 12.76 3.35 -6.96
CA THR A 29 12.39 1.95 -7.20
C THR A 29 11.52 1.82 -8.45
N ILE A 30 11.89 0.91 -9.34
CA ILE A 30 11.10 0.53 -10.53
C ILE A 30 10.50 -0.85 -10.25
N PRO A 31 9.16 -1.00 -10.21
CA PRO A 31 8.57 -2.31 -9.99
C PRO A 31 8.78 -3.21 -11.19
N VAL A 32 8.83 -4.53 -10.97
CA VAL A 32 8.88 -5.53 -12.05
C VAL A 32 7.69 -5.42 -12.99
N SER A 33 6.54 -4.92 -12.50
CA SER A 33 5.36 -4.66 -13.33
C SER A 33 5.57 -3.59 -14.41
N GLY A 34 6.56 -2.71 -14.23
CA GLY A 34 6.71 -1.49 -15.03
C GLY A 34 5.61 -0.45 -14.79
N LEU A 35 4.66 -0.69 -13.86
CA LEU A 35 3.51 0.17 -13.60
C LEU A 35 3.64 0.88 -12.26
N GLY A 36 3.69 2.21 -12.34
CA GLY A 36 3.82 3.07 -11.17
C GLY A 36 5.23 3.01 -10.59
N SER A 37 5.94 4.14 -10.60
CA SER A 37 7.28 4.22 -10.04
C SER A 37 7.50 5.58 -9.41
N ASN A 38 8.34 5.62 -8.37
CA ASN A 38 8.77 6.85 -7.72
C ASN A 38 10.06 7.44 -8.34
N ILE A 39 10.65 6.85 -9.40
CA ILE A 39 11.90 7.36 -10.00
C ILE A 39 11.79 8.77 -10.58
N ASN A 40 10.58 9.17 -10.98
CA ASN A 40 10.34 10.50 -11.58
C ASN A 40 10.15 11.58 -10.51
N ASN A 41 10.11 11.20 -9.23
CA ASN A 41 10.15 12.15 -8.14
C ASN A 41 11.64 12.55 -7.91
N PRO A 42 12.01 13.84 -8.03
CA PRO A 42 13.38 14.29 -7.80
C PRO A 42 13.87 14.06 -6.36
N SER A 43 12.95 13.85 -5.42
CA SER A 43 13.24 13.46 -4.04
C SER A 43 12.26 12.36 -3.62
N PRO A 44 12.53 11.09 -3.97
CA PRO A 44 11.67 9.99 -3.56
C PRO A 44 11.58 9.94 -2.03
N GLU A 45 10.36 9.79 -1.51
CA GLU A 45 10.10 9.69 -0.09
C GLU A 45 9.46 8.35 0.22
N ALA A 46 9.75 7.82 1.42
CA ALA A 46 9.07 6.65 1.93
C ALA A 46 7.56 6.92 2.03
N PRO A 47 6.70 6.03 1.50
CA PRO A 47 5.26 6.18 1.63
C PRO A 47 4.86 6.15 3.12
N TRP A 48 3.73 6.78 3.44
CA TRP A 48 3.22 6.82 4.82
C TRP A 48 2.29 5.64 5.15
N ALA A 49 1.81 4.95 4.12
CA ALA A 49 0.99 3.76 4.20
C ALA A 49 1.07 3.00 2.87
N ILE A 50 0.76 1.71 2.90
CA ILE A 50 0.65 0.86 1.73
C ILE A 50 -0.80 0.44 1.57
N PHE A 51 -1.35 0.51 0.35
CA PHE A 51 -2.61 -0.14 0.01
C PHE A 51 -2.33 -1.31 -0.93
N ILE A 52 -2.78 -2.50 -0.54
CA ILE A 52 -2.63 -3.72 -1.35
C ILE A 52 -4.00 -4.08 -1.91
N GLY A 53 -4.06 -4.26 -3.23
CA GLY A 53 -5.29 -4.63 -3.92
C GLY A 53 -5.79 -6.03 -3.50
N GLY A 54 -7.07 -6.30 -3.68
CA GLY A 54 -7.69 -7.59 -3.26
C GLY A 54 -7.31 -8.82 -4.09
N GLY A 55 -6.19 -8.79 -4.81
CA GLY A 55 -5.64 -9.95 -5.53
C GLY A 55 -4.84 -10.89 -4.64
N PHE A 56 -4.50 -10.46 -3.42
CA PHE A 56 -3.69 -11.21 -2.47
C PHE A 56 -4.56 -11.86 -1.38
N ALA A 57 -4.23 -13.10 -1.03
CA ALA A 57 -4.77 -13.77 0.14
C ALA A 57 -4.17 -13.19 1.44
N ALA A 58 -4.91 -13.26 2.54
CA ALA A 58 -4.42 -12.79 3.84
C ALA A 58 -3.11 -13.49 4.27
N SER A 59 -2.91 -14.76 3.91
CA SER A 59 -1.65 -15.47 4.15
C SER A 59 -0.48 -14.84 3.41
N GLU A 60 -0.67 -14.41 2.15
CA GLU A 60 0.37 -13.74 1.36
C GLU A 60 0.72 -12.36 1.92
N ILE A 61 -0.30 -11.62 2.39
CA ILE A 61 -0.09 -10.34 3.09
C ILE A 61 0.75 -10.53 4.34
N ASN A 62 0.38 -11.50 5.19
CA ASN A 62 1.11 -11.80 6.42
C ASN A 62 2.54 -12.29 6.14
N GLU A 63 2.72 -13.12 5.11
CA GLU A 63 4.03 -13.60 4.68
C GLU A 63 4.94 -12.47 4.21
N MET A 64 4.41 -11.53 3.41
CA MET A 64 5.15 -10.34 2.99
C MET A 64 5.49 -9.46 4.19
N TYR A 65 4.50 -9.06 4.98
CA TYR A 65 4.67 -8.16 6.12
C TYR A 65 5.62 -8.73 7.19
N GLY A 66 5.55 -10.04 7.43
CA GLY A 66 6.39 -10.76 8.38
C GLY A 66 7.83 -11.03 7.92
N SER A 67 8.15 -10.80 6.64
CA SER A 67 9.46 -11.18 6.08
C SER A 67 10.63 -10.30 6.53
N SER A 68 10.39 -9.06 6.97
CA SER A 68 11.41 -8.23 7.61
C SER A 68 10.80 -7.11 8.46
N LEU A 69 11.55 -6.61 9.45
CA LEU A 69 11.14 -5.45 10.26
C LEU A 69 11.04 -4.16 9.43
N ALA A 70 11.79 -4.04 8.34
CA ALA A 70 11.75 -2.86 7.47
C ALA A 70 10.38 -2.68 6.80
N LEU A 71 9.68 -3.78 6.50
CA LEU A 71 8.35 -3.78 5.91
C LEU A 71 7.23 -3.40 6.90
N GLN A 72 7.55 -3.44 8.20
CA GLN A 72 6.60 -3.21 9.30
C GLN A 72 6.61 -1.75 9.77
N THR A 73 7.28 -0.86 9.04
CA THR A 73 7.48 0.55 9.44
C THR A 73 6.26 1.44 9.21
N VAL A 74 5.35 1.02 8.33
CA VAL A 74 4.13 1.77 7.96
C VAL A 74 2.92 0.84 7.95
N PRO A 75 1.70 1.35 8.09
CA PRO A 75 0.50 0.52 8.03
C PRO A 75 0.20 0.06 6.60
N TRP A 76 -0.31 -1.16 6.50
CA TRP A 76 -0.73 -1.81 5.27
C TRP A 76 -2.24 -2.01 5.30
N LEU A 77 -2.95 -1.51 4.30
CA LEU A 77 -4.39 -1.67 4.14
C LEU A 77 -4.67 -2.61 2.98
N TYR A 78 -5.53 -3.61 3.18
CA TYR A 78 -6.00 -4.46 2.08
C TYR A 78 -7.49 -4.79 2.23
N PRO A 79 -8.23 -4.97 1.13
CA PRO A 79 -9.58 -5.50 1.20
C PRO A 79 -9.51 -7.03 1.33
N PRO A 80 -10.11 -7.65 2.37
CA PRO A 80 -10.16 -9.10 2.51
C PRO A 80 -10.80 -9.78 1.30
N THR A 81 -10.30 -10.95 0.94
CA THR A 81 -10.89 -11.76 -0.13
C THR A 81 -12.34 -12.18 0.19
N THR A 82 -12.69 -12.28 1.47
CA THR A 82 -14.07 -12.52 1.94
C THR A 82 -15.02 -11.35 1.68
N ALA A 83 -14.50 -10.14 1.48
CA ALA A 83 -15.31 -8.97 1.09
C ALA A 83 -15.68 -8.98 -0.40
N ARG A 84 -15.05 -9.84 -1.21
CA ARG A 84 -15.47 -10.10 -2.60
C ARG A 84 -16.60 -11.12 -2.59
N ALA A 85 -17.84 -10.66 -2.64
CA ALA A 85 -18.95 -11.56 -2.92
C ALA A 85 -18.71 -12.23 -4.30
N ASN A 86 -18.81 -13.56 -4.37
CA ASN A 86 -18.62 -14.30 -5.61
C ASN A 86 -19.48 -13.70 -6.74
N GLY A 87 -18.84 -13.27 -7.84
CA GLY A 87 -19.52 -12.68 -9.00
C GLY A 87 -19.77 -11.17 -8.94
N THR A 88 -19.29 -10.45 -7.91
CA THR A 88 -19.35 -8.98 -7.89
C THR A 88 -18.30 -8.35 -8.78
N VAL A 89 -18.75 -7.41 -9.62
CA VAL A 89 -17.89 -6.55 -10.44
C VAL A 89 -16.94 -5.78 -9.52
N VAL A 90 -15.65 -5.73 -9.88
CA VAL A 90 -14.66 -4.91 -9.17
C VAL A 90 -15.21 -3.49 -9.07
N PRO A 91 -15.34 -2.90 -7.86
CA PRO A 91 -15.87 -1.56 -7.72
C PRO A 91 -15.08 -0.56 -8.56
N PRO A 92 -15.71 0.49 -9.10
CA PRO A 92 -15.00 1.54 -9.80
C PRO A 92 -13.83 2.08 -8.97
N THR A 93 -12.70 2.36 -9.61
CA THR A 93 -11.47 2.82 -8.93
C THR A 93 -11.74 4.02 -8.00
N ALA A 94 -12.61 4.95 -8.41
CA ALA A 94 -12.99 6.09 -7.58
C ALA A 94 -13.62 5.67 -6.24
N MET A 95 -14.45 4.63 -6.22
CA MET A 95 -15.03 4.12 -4.97
C MET A 95 -13.98 3.46 -4.08
N ILE A 96 -13.03 2.73 -4.67
CA ILE A 96 -11.91 2.13 -3.92
C ILE A 96 -11.07 3.24 -3.28
N VAL A 97 -10.72 4.27 -4.05
CA VAL A 97 -9.96 5.43 -3.57
C VAL A 97 -10.66 6.12 -2.41
N GLU A 98 -11.98 6.35 -2.50
CA GLU A 98 -12.71 6.99 -1.40
C GLU A 98 -12.80 6.11 -0.14
N ARG A 99 -12.96 4.79 -0.28
CA ARG A 99 -12.91 3.85 0.86
C ARG A 99 -11.54 3.86 1.54
N VAL A 100 -10.47 3.74 0.76
CA VAL A 100 -9.09 3.77 1.26
C VAL A 100 -8.82 5.08 2.01
N LYS A 101 -9.22 6.22 1.43
CA LYS A 101 -9.10 7.52 2.11
C LYS A 101 -9.91 7.55 3.41
N ALA A 102 -11.13 7.02 3.44
CA ALA A 102 -11.95 7.02 4.65
C ALA A 102 -11.24 6.29 5.80
N ILE A 103 -10.72 5.08 5.54
CA ILE A 103 -10.04 4.26 6.55
C ILE A 103 -8.74 4.92 6.99
N PHE A 104 -7.96 5.46 6.06
CA PHE A 104 -6.76 6.22 6.42
C PHE A 104 -7.10 7.42 7.33
N ARG A 105 -8.18 8.15 7.07
CA ARG A 105 -8.64 9.23 7.96
C ARG A 105 -9.03 8.71 9.35
N GLU A 106 -9.73 7.58 9.44
CA GLU A 106 -10.07 6.93 10.72
C GLU A 106 -8.82 6.57 11.54
N HIS A 107 -7.73 6.23 10.86
CA HIS A 107 -6.43 5.96 11.47
C HIS A 107 -5.48 7.18 11.55
N GLY A 108 -5.99 8.39 11.33
CA GLY A 108 -5.23 9.63 11.53
C GLY A 108 -4.31 10.07 10.38
N LEU A 109 -4.31 9.34 9.25
CA LEU A 109 -3.67 9.75 7.99
C LEU A 109 -4.53 10.82 7.29
N VAL A 110 -4.48 12.04 7.81
CA VAL A 110 -5.17 13.21 7.26
C VAL A 110 -4.14 14.19 6.66
N PRO A 111 -4.42 14.83 5.51
CA PRO A 111 -3.54 15.85 4.95
C PRO A 111 -3.25 16.96 5.95
N GLY A 112 -1.97 17.31 6.14
CA GLY A 112 -1.54 18.33 7.10
C GLY A 112 -1.26 17.81 8.52
N ASN A 113 -1.58 16.55 8.82
CA ASN A 113 -1.04 15.90 10.02
C ASN A 113 0.39 15.42 9.74
N GLY A 114 1.35 15.93 10.51
CA GLY A 114 2.77 15.60 10.39
C GLY A 114 3.16 14.25 11.02
N THR A 115 2.21 13.57 11.67
CA THR A 115 2.48 12.33 12.42
C THR A 115 2.27 11.11 11.55
N LYS A 116 3.33 10.33 11.32
CA LYS A 116 3.21 9.02 10.66
C LYS A 116 2.53 8.02 11.60
N PRO A 117 1.52 7.26 11.12
CA PRO A 117 0.94 6.17 11.90
C PRO A 117 1.96 5.05 12.12
N ALA A 118 1.77 4.30 13.21
CA ALA A 118 2.55 3.09 13.46
C ALA A 118 2.26 2.01 12.41
N GLY A 119 3.22 1.10 12.23
CA GLY A 119 3.05 -0.09 11.43
C GLY A 119 1.90 -0.97 11.90
N GLY A 120 1.31 -1.72 10.96
CA GLY A 120 0.30 -2.72 11.24
C GLY A 120 -0.38 -3.19 9.96
N ILE A 121 -1.22 -4.23 10.09
CA ILE A 121 -2.07 -4.70 9.00
C ILE A 121 -3.51 -4.30 9.32
N TRP A 122 -4.13 -3.56 8.40
CA TRP A 122 -5.51 -3.08 8.46
C TRP A 122 -6.32 -3.70 7.32
N SER A 123 -7.62 -3.85 7.55
CA SER A 123 -8.55 -4.38 6.54
C SER A 123 -9.92 -3.73 6.64
N PHE A 124 -10.69 -3.76 5.56
CA PHE A 124 -12.07 -3.26 5.51
C PHE A 124 -12.98 -4.09 4.59
#